data_AF-A0A9J7HVU9-F1
#
_entry.id   AF-A0A9J7HVU9-F1
#
_cell.length_a   1.000
_cell.length_b   1.000
_cell.length_c   1.000
_cell.angle_alpha   90.00
_cell.angle_beta   90.00
_cell.angle_gamma   90.00
#
_symmetry.space_group_name_H-M   'P 1'
#
loop_
_entity.id
_entity.type
_entity.pdbx_description
1 polymer ?
#
loop_
_entity_poly.entity_id
_entity_poly.type
_entity_poly.pdbx_seq_one_letter_code
_entity_poly.pdbx_strand_id
1 'polypeptide(L)'
;MADDNNNGGEDDMTKEAEKRHDVRTSDATGPNIASGRPAFQSSVGWGGNPARAVDGNRSPLWGHSSCTATKPENDPWWYVDLGRDVYVHHVAIVNRRDCCSERITPFEVYVGKYTDMERNTRCGYRHYRFHPTDTERVVDCPLLYGRYVGIRLPGKNRILTLCEVEVYKTENAALGKPTVQSGVAYNGYASRATDGCRAPNWGSQCCTHTPAQTNPWLRVEINGVRGQAKWVVVINRADCCGERLNGFTVHVGDDERVDHNPRCGGHHVIPAGTNRAVIDCNGLIGRYVGIRLPGHGRVLTVCEVEVYPGFATRKRTSEVRGTGVQGCGDHKEGDSWVSDEKGQNCICDQNEASCYKVICGEKGEQPPIKDQDELWTCPEPDEKDESARGFLDESIEDWMDDYRE
;
A
#
# COMPACT_ATOMS: atom_id res chain seq x y z
N MET A 1 -20.01 -27.94 -76.15
CA MET A 1 -20.59 -27.45 -74.89
C MET A 1 -19.38 -27.21 -73.99
N ALA A 2 -18.62 -26.11 -74.07
CA ALA A 2 -19.00 -24.68 -73.96
C ALA A 2 -19.75 -24.45 -72.63
N ASP A 3 -19.39 -23.58 -71.68
CA ASP A 3 -18.38 -22.51 -71.59
C ASP A 3 -18.13 -22.18 -70.09
N ASP A 4 -16.91 -21.73 -69.78
CA ASP A 4 -16.47 -20.59 -68.94
C ASP A 4 -17.23 -20.05 -67.70
N ASN A 5 -16.39 -19.75 -66.68
CA ASN A 5 -16.35 -18.52 -65.82
C ASN A 5 -17.47 -18.28 -64.78
N ASN A 6 -17.27 -17.66 -63.61
CA ASN A 6 -16.13 -17.14 -62.84
C ASN A 6 -16.70 -16.58 -61.51
N ASN A 7 -15.86 -16.53 -60.47
CA ASN A 7 -15.79 -15.53 -59.38
C ASN A 7 -16.73 -15.50 -58.16
N GLY A 8 -16.06 -15.32 -57.00
CA GLY A 8 -16.54 -14.70 -55.76
C GLY A 8 -17.09 -15.70 -54.73
N GLY A 9 -16.60 -15.83 -53.51
CA GLY A 9 -15.78 -14.96 -52.67
C GLY A 9 -16.23 -15.21 -51.24
N GLU A 10 -15.25 -15.27 -50.33
CA GLU A 10 -15.36 -15.06 -48.88
C GLU A 10 -16.00 -16.13 -47.96
N ASP A 11 -15.12 -16.60 -47.06
CA ASP A 11 -15.36 -16.80 -45.62
C ASP A 11 -16.04 -18.08 -45.12
N ASP A 12 -15.25 -19.13 -44.88
CA ASP A 12 -15.44 -19.99 -43.70
C ASP A 12 -14.14 -20.73 -43.30
N MET A 13 -13.24 -20.05 -42.59
CA MET A 13 -12.15 -20.71 -41.85
C MET A 13 -12.20 -20.30 -40.38
N THR A 14 -13.15 -20.84 -39.60
CA THR A 14 -12.98 -20.93 -38.15
C THR A 14 -13.73 -22.12 -37.53
N LYS A 15 -13.15 -23.34 -37.64
CA LYS A 15 -13.57 -24.47 -36.79
C LYS A 15 -12.40 -25.34 -36.29
N GLU A 16 -11.37 -24.71 -35.73
CA GLU A 16 -10.44 -25.38 -34.81
C GLU A 16 -9.92 -24.39 -33.75
N ALA A 17 -10.74 -24.10 -32.72
CA ALA A 17 -10.27 -23.41 -31.53
C ALA A 17 -11.16 -23.65 -30.30
N GLU A 18 -11.59 -24.89 -30.04
CA GLU A 18 -12.23 -25.26 -28.76
C GLU A 18 -11.37 -26.30 -28.02
N LYS A 19 -10.28 -25.82 -27.45
CA LYS A 19 -9.59 -26.41 -26.28
C LYS A 19 -8.49 -25.47 -25.81
N ARG A 20 -8.88 -24.35 -25.20
CA ARG A 20 -7.98 -23.61 -24.32
C ARG A 20 -8.52 -23.74 -22.90
N HIS A 21 -7.75 -24.48 -22.11
CA HIS A 21 -7.81 -24.46 -20.66
C HIS A 21 -8.01 -23.03 -20.15
N ASP A 22 -9.08 -22.82 -19.40
CA ASP A 22 -9.27 -21.67 -18.51
C ASP A 22 -8.19 -21.73 -17.42
N VAL A 23 -6.98 -21.31 -17.76
CA VAL A 23 -5.97 -20.93 -16.79
C VAL A 23 -6.39 -19.55 -16.31
N ARG A 24 -7.26 -19.52 -15.31
CA ARG A 24 -7.37 -18.37 -14.41
C ARG A 24 -5.95 -18.08 -13.94
N THR A 25 -5.39 -16.98 -14.41
CA THR A 25 -4.17 -16.41 -13.85
C THR A 25 -4.43 -16.19 -12.37
N SER A 26 -3.83 -17.01 -11.52
CA SER A 26 -3.83 -16.82 -10.08
C SER A 26 -3.23 -15.45 -9.81
N ASP A 27 -4.09 -14.48 -9.49
CA ASP A 27 -3.68 -13.23 -8.92
C ASP A 27 -2.85 -13.55 -7.68
N ALA A 28 -1.64 -13.00 -7.58
CA ALA A 28 -0.65 -13.34 -6.57
C ALA A 28 -0.99 -12.72 -5.20
N THR A 29 -2.26 -12.73 -4.81
CA THR A 29 -2.77 -12.15 -3.57
C THR A 29 -3.54 -13.24 -2.83
N GLY A 30 -3.16 -13.48 -1.57
CA GLY A 30 -3.85 -14.43 -0.70
C GLY A 30 -5.31 -14.02 -0.43
N PRO A 31 -6.04 -14.75 0.42
CA PRO A 31 -7.42 -14.39 0.76
C PRO A 31 -7.50 -13.02 1.44
N ASN A 32 -8.59 -12.27 1.20
CA ASN A 32 -8.93 -11.08 2.00
C ASN A 32 -9.09 -11.50 3.47
N ILE A 33 -8.16 -11.06 4.32
CA ILE A 33 -8.13 -11.44 5.74
C ILE A 33 -9.04 -10.59 6.63
N ALA A 34 -9.64 -9.52 6.09
CA ALA A 34 -10.62 -8.67 6.76
C ALA A 34 -12.06 -9.19 6.63
N SER A 35 -12.35 -10.03 5.62
CA SER A 35 -13.71 -10.54 5.38
C SER A 35 -14.31 -11.20 6.62
N GLY A 36 -15.49 -10.74 7.03
CA GLY A 36 -16.25 -11.20 8.19
C GLY A 36 -15.64 -10.85 9.55
N ARG A 37 -14.57 -10.05 9.61
CA ARG A 37 -13.92 -9.67 10.88
C ARG A 37 -14.71 -8.61 11.64
N PRO A 38 -14.56 -8.53 12.98
CA PRO A 38 -15.11 -7.43 13.74
C PRO A 38 -14.58 -6.07 13.26
N ALA A 39 -15.50 -5.15 12.97
CA ALA A 39 -15.19 -3.81 12.51
C ALA A 39 -15.89 -2.76 13.38
N PHE A 40 -15.28 -1.59 13.51
CA PHE A 40 -15.69 -0.52 14.38
C PHE A 40 -15.55 0.82 13.66
N GLN A 41 -16.37 1.80 14.03
CA GLN A 41 -16.29 3.16 13.49
C GLN A 41 -16.70 4.19 14.54
N SER A 42 -16.29 5.44 14.34
CA SER A 42 -16.49 6.56 15.28
C SER A 42 -17.96 6.81 15.64
N SER A 43 -18.86 6.70 14.68
CA SER A 43 -20.31 6.83 14.88
C SER A 43 -21.07 6.08 13.79
N VAL A 44 -22.36 5.78 14.00
CA VAL A 44 -23.21 5.14 12.98
C VAL A 44 -24.26 6.13 12.47
N GLY A 45 -24.21 6.42 11.16
CA GLY A 45 -25.19 7.22 10.43
C GLY A 45 -26.03 6.36 9.48
N TRP A 46 -27.32 6.69 9.34
CA TRP A 46 -28.25 6.07 8.38
C TRP A 46 -28.28 4.53 8.36
N GLY A 47 -27.95 3.87 9.48
CA GLY A 47 -27.87 2.41 9.58
C GLY A 47 -26.67 1.77 8.86
N GLY A 48 -25.70 2.57 8.41
CA GLY A 48 -24.45 2.10 7.79
C GLY A 48 -23.47 1.52 8.82
N ASN A 49 -23.80 0.34 9.34
CA ASN A 49 -23.03 -0.38 10.37
C ASN A 49 -21.60 -0.72 9.89
N PRO A 50 -20.55 -0.61 10.73
CA PRO A 50 -19.15 -0.84 10.33
C PRO A 50 -18.88 -2.21 9.71
N ALA A 51 -19.62 -3.25 10.09
CA ALA A 51 -19.43 -4.61 9.57
C ALA A 51 -19.70 -4.72 8.06
N ARG A 52 -20.43 -3.76 7.47
CA ARG A 52 -20.72 -3.75 6.02
C ARG A 52 -19.46 -3.61 5.16
N ALA A 53 -18.45 -2.88 5.63
CA ALA A 53 -17.18 -2.74 4.90
C ALA A 53 -16.36 -4.04 4.85
N VAL A 54 -16.78 -5.11 5.50
CA VAL A 54 -16.07 -6.40 5.52
C VAL A 54 -17.03 -7.56 5.25
N ASP A 55 -18.20 -7.29 4.67
CA ASP A 55 -19.23 -8.30 4.42
C ASP A 55 -18.96 -9.13 3.14
N GLY A 56 -17.98 -8.74 2.33
CA GLY A 56 -17.59 -9.40 1.09
C GLY A 56 -18.39 -8.95 -0.13
N ASN A 57 -19.29 -7.96 0.01
CA ASN A 57 -20.08 -7.41 -1.07
C ASN A 57 -19.58 -6.01 -1.47
N ARG A 58 -18.77 -6.00 -2.52
CA ARG A 58 -18.11 -4.81 -3.11
C ARG A 58 -19.04 -3.83 -3.80
N SER A 59 -20.35 -3.86 -3.56
CA SER A 59 -21.27 -2.99 -4.28
C SER A 59 -21.11 -1.52 -3.87
N PRO A 60 -20.84 -0.60 -4.83
CA PRO A 60 -20.61 0.79 -4.50
C PRO A 60 -21.90 1.62 -4.35
N LEU A 61 -23.06 0.97 -4.35
CA LEU A 61 -24.38 1.62 -4.32
C LEU A 61 -24.96 1.54 -2.91
N TRP A 62 -25.34 2.69 -2.33
CA TRP A 62 -25.86 2.75 -0.97
C TRP A 62 -27.11 1.90 -0.76
N GLY A 63 -28.01 1.90 -1.74
CA GLY A 63 -29.26 1.13 -1.70
C GLY A 63 -29.06 -0.39 -1.57
N HIS A 64 -27.86 -0.90 -1.86
CA HIS A 64 -27.54 -2.33 -1.73
C HIS A 64 -27.18 -2.74 -0.30
N SER A 65 -27.17 -1.78 0.65
CA SER A 65 -26.96 -2.06 2.07
C SER A 65 -25.62 -2.71 2.44
N SER A 66 -24.57 -2.53 1.63
CA SER A 66 -23.17 -2.93 1.93
C SER A 66 -22.21 -1.77 2.15
N CYS A 67 -22.70 -0.53 2.24
CA CYS A 67 -21.84 0.59 2.63
C CYS A 67 -22.04 0.96 4.11
N THR A 68 -20.92 1.24 4.78
CA THR A 68 -20.87 1.88 6.10
C THR A 68 -21.19 3.37 5.96
N ALA A 69 -21.59 4.02 7.05
CA ALA A 69 -21.62 5.48 7.12
C ALA A 69 -21.47 5.96 8.56
N THR A 70 -20.64 6.96 8.77
CA THR A 70 -20.62 7.73 10.01
C THR A 70 -21.69 8.82 10.01
N LYS A 71 -21.96 9.42 11.17
CA LYS A 71 -22.62 10.73 11.23
C LYS A 71 -21.65 11.82 10.73
N PRO A 72 -22.14 13.02 10.39
CA PRO A 72 -21.29 14.18 10.21
C PRO A 72 -20.56 14.49 11.52
N GLU A 73 -19.23 14.39 11.52
CA GLU A 73 -18.39 14.60 12.70
C GLU A 73 -16.96 15.01 12.32
N ASN A 74 -16.14 15.38 13.30
CA ASN A 74 -14.74 15.71 13.05
C ASN A 74 -13.90 14.44 13.02
N ASP A 75 -13.01 14.34 12.03
CA ASP A 75 -12.04 13.25 11.87
C ASP A 75 -12.62 11.83 12.00
N PRO A 76 -13.75 11.50 11.33
CA PRO A 76 -14.36 10.17 11.44
C PRO A 76 -13.40 9.07 11.00
N TRP A 77 -13.57 7.90 11.61
CA TRP A 77 -12.69 6.76 11.41
C TRP A 77 -13.45 5.44 11.38
N TRP A 78 -12.85 4.46 10.73
CA TRP A 78 -13.27 3.06 10.72
C TRP A 78 -12.04 2.17 10.88
N TYR A 79 -12.14 1.04 11.58
CA TYR A 79 -11.09 0.03 11.60
C TYR A 79 -11.64 -1.39 11.69
N VAL A 80 -10.84 -2.35 11.26
CA VAL A 80 -11.07 -3.79 11.39
C VAL A 80 -10.04 -4.43 12.31
N ASP A 81 -10.51 -5.35 13.16
CA ASP A 81 -9.67 -6.25 13.95
C ASP A 81 -9.40 -7.56 13.20
N LEU A 82 -8.19 -7.74 12.69
CA LEU A 82 -7.77 -8.94 11.95
C LEU A 82 -7.66 -10.19 12.85
N GLY A 83 -7.77 -10.03 14.18
CA GLY A 83 -7.70 -11.09 15.19
C GLY A 83 -6.29 -11.60 15.51
N ARG A 84 -5.28 -11.22 14.73
CA ARG A 84 -3.86 -11.52 14.97
C ARG A 84 -2.97 -10.48 14.31
N ASP A 85 -1.75 -10.33 14.81
CA ASP A 85 -0.75 -9.50 14.16
C ASP A 85 -0.31 -10.17 12.84
N VAL A 86 -0.31 -9.41 11.74
CA VAL A 86 0.17 -9.84 10.43
C VAL A 86 0.96 -8.72 9.77
N TYR A 87 1.81 -9.07 8.81
CA TYR A 87 2.32 -8.11 7.85
C TYR A 87 1.25 -7.82 6.81
N VAL A 88 0.67 -6.63 6.88
CA VAL A 88 -0.23 -6.13 5.86
C VAL A 88 0.59 -5.85 4.62
N HIS A 89 0.04 -6.27 3.49
CA HIS A 89 0.63 -6.06 2.19
C HIS A 89 0.04 -4.81 1.54
N HIS A 90 -1.27 -4.84 1.29
CA HIS A 90 -2.03 -3.70 0.81
C HIS A 90 -3.47 -3.75 1.36
N VAL A 91 -4.15 -2.61 1.25
CA VAL A 91 -5.55 -2.45 1.59
C VAL A 91 -6.28 -1.96 0.34
N ALA A 92 -7.28 -2.70 -0.11
CA ALA A 92 -8.16 -2.29 -1.20
C ALA A 92 -9.45 -1.72 -0.62
N ILE A 93 -9.80 -0.50 -1.04
CA ILE A 93 -10.92 0.26 -0.49
C ILE A 93 -11.90 0.53 -1.62
N VAL A 94 -13.14 0.10 -1.46
CA VAL A 94 -14.24 0.40 -2.39
C VAL A 94 -15.06 1.55 -1.85
N ASN A 95 -15.14 2.63 -2.62
CA ASN A 95 -15.88 3.83 -2.27
C ASN A 95 -17.33 3.78 -2.79
N ARG A 96 -18.19 4.60 -2.19
CA ARG A 96 -19.56 4.83 -2.67
C ARG A 96 -19.56 5.61 -3.99
N ARG A 97 -20.50 5.29 -4.89
CA ARG A 97 -20.54 5.88 -6.26
C ARG A 97 -21.90 6.39 -6.74
N ASP A 98 -23.00 5.97 -6.15
CA ASP A 98 -24.34 6.46 -6.53
C ASP A 98 -24.58 7.94 -6.14
N CYS A 99 -23.83 8.45 -5.18
CA CYS A 99 -23.63 9.88 -4.94
C CYS A 99 -22.35 10.08 -4.14
N CYS A 100 -21.92 11.34 -4.01
CA CYS A 100 -21.12 11.75 -2.88
C CYS A 100 -19.71 11.10 -2.82
N SER A 101 -19.20 10.61 -3.95
CA SER A 101 -17.93 9.89 -4.04
C SER A 101 -16.72 10.75 -3.65
N GLU A 102 -16.86 12.07 -3.73
CA GLU A 102 -15.85 13.05 -3.33
C GLU A 102 -15.59 13.07 -1.81
N ARG A 103 -16.56 12.62 -1.00
CA ARG A 103 -16.51 12.78 0.47
C ARG A 103 -15.37 12.05 1.16
N ILE A 104 -14.83 10.99 0.57
CA ILE A 104 -13.73 10.21 1.17
C ILE A 104 -12.36 10.90 0.98
N THR A 105 -12.25 11.93 0.14
CA THR A 105 -10.97 12.57 -0.16
C THR A 105 -10.74 13.81 0.72
N PRO A 106 -9.56 14.01 1.36
CA PRO A 106 -8.46 13.05 1.51
C PRO A 106 -8.68 12.08 2.66
N PHE A 107 -8.18 10.85 2.55
CA PHE A 107 -8.18 9.86 3.63
C PHE A 107 -6.78 9.36 3.96
N GLU A 108 -6.65 8.75 5.13
CA GLU A 108 -5.44 8.13 5.66
C GLU A 108 -5.71 6.65 5.96
N VAL A 109 -4.71 5.79 5.76
CA VAL A 109 -4.76 4.37 6.14
C VAL A 109 -3.67 4.08 7.15
N TYR A 110 -3.98 3.36 8.23
CA TYR A 110 -3.01 2.96 9.25
C TYR A 110 -3.06 1.46 9.51
N VAL A 111 -1.91 0.92 9.91
CA VAL A 111 -1.72 -0.47 10.34
C VAL A 111 -0.92 -0.48 11.64
N GLY A 112 -1.39 -1.23 12.64
CA GLY A 112 -0.62 -1.41 13.87
C GLY A 112 -1.31 -2.23 14.94
N LYS A 113 -0.87 -2.08 16.18
CA LYS A 113 -1.26 -2.92 17.33
C LYS A 113 -2.27 -2.26 18.28
N TYR A 114 -2.60 -1.00 18.05
CA TYR A 114 -3.46 -0.22 18.94
C TYR A 114 -4.81 0.03 18.27
N THR A 115 -5.87 0.03 19.07
CA THR A 115 -7.21 0.48 18.63
C THR A 115 -7.27 2.01 18.48
N ASP A 116 -6.39 2.72 19.19
CA ASP A 116 -6.10 4.12 18.93
C ASP A 116 -5.26 4.24 17.65
N MET A 117 -5.95 4.63 16.58
CA MET A 117 -5.45 4.61 15.21
C MET A 117 -4.26 5.54 14.98
N GLU A 118 -4.19 6.68 15.67
CA GLU A 118 -3.11 7.65 15.48
C GLU A 118 -1.76 7.15 16.02
N ARG A 119 -1.78 6.15 16.91
CA ARG A 119 -0.56 5.48 17.41
C ARG A 119 -0.01 4.44 16.45
N ASN A 120 -0.78 4.06 15.44
CA ASN A 120 -0.37 3.08 14.45
C ASN A 120 0.44 3.76 13.32
N THR A 121 1.10 2.96 12.51
CA THR A 121 1.91 3.48 11.40
C THR A 121 1.01 3.70 10.18
N ARG A 122 1.13 4.87 9.53
CA ARG A 122 0.43 5.16 8.27
C ARG A 122 0.99 4.32 7.12
N CYS A 123 0.12 3.86 6.24
CA CYS A 123 0.51 3.30 4.95
C CYS A 123 0.92 4.41 3.99
N GLY A 124 2.06 4.24 3.32
CA GLY A 124 2.52 5.10 2.23
C GLY A 124 2.38 6.62 2.48
N TYR A 125 1.57 7.28 1.65
CA TYR A 125 1.40 8.73 1.65
C TYR A 125 0.51 9.23 2.77
N ARG A 126 0.69 10.50 3.15
CA ARG A 126 -0.12 11.13 4.20
C ARG A 126 -1.59 11.26 3.79
N HIS A 127 -1.91 11.59 2.53
CA HIS A 127 -3.29 11.85 2.10
C HIS A 127 -3.57 11.19 0.76
N TYR A 128 -4.42 10.16 0.78
CA TYR A 128 -4.90 9.50 -0.42
C TYR A 128 -6.14 10.21 -0.96
N ARG A 129 -6.30 10.18 -2.29
CA ARG A 129 -7.44 10.73 -3.00
C ARG A 129 -8.08 9.64 -3.87
N PHE A 130 -9.40 9.61 -3.91
CA PHE A 130 -10.14 8.91 -4.97
C PHE A 130 -10.34 9.87 -6.14
N HIS A 131 -9.95 9.47 -7.35
CA HIS A 131 -10.35 10.21 -8.53
C HIS A 131 -11.88 10.07 -8.72
N PRO A 132 -12.58 11.08 -9.30
CA PRO A 132 -14.01 10.97 -9.59
C PRO A 132 -14.39 9.77 -10.47
N THR A 133 -13.44 9.10 -11.13
CA THR A 133 -13.64 7.88 -11.92
C THR A 133 -13.19 6.60 -11.22
N ASP A 134 -12.63 6.68 -10.01
CA ASP A 134 -12.18 5.52 -9.24
C ASP A 134 -13.29 4.97 -8.34
N THR A 135 -13.64 3.70 -8.52
CA THR A 135 -14.53 2.96 -7.61
C THR A 135 -13.76 2.26 -6.50
N GLU A 136 -12.48 1.98 -6.75
CA GLU A 136 -11.58 1.31 -5.83
C GLU A 136 -10.25 2.06 -5.74
N ARG A 137 -9.66 2.10 -4.55
CA ARG A 137 -8.27 2.52 -4.34
C ARG A 137 -7.51 1.43 -3.61
N VAL A 138 -6.39 1.02 -4.20
CA VAL A 138 -5.41 0.13 -3.55
C VAL A 138 -4.35 0.99 -2.88
N VAL A 139 -4.14 0.75 -1.60
CA VAL A 139 -3.17 1.43 -0.75
C VAL A 139 -2.10 0.43 -0.32
N ASP A 140 -0.88 0.63 -0.78
CA ASP A 140 0.26 -0.20 -0.39
C ASP A 140 0.68 0.12 1.05
N CYS A 141 0.80 -0.94 1.86
CA CYS A 141 1.20 -0.87 3.27
C CYS A 141 2.44 -1.74 3.52
N PRO A 142 3.50 -1.63 2.72
CA PRO A 142 4.56 -2.63 2.66
C PRO A 142 5.18 -2.87 4.04
N LEU A 143 5.11 -4.13 4.49
CA LEU A 143 5.72 -4.61 5.73
C LEU A 143 5.26 -3.92 7.02
N LEU A 144 4.10 -3.28 7.01
CA LEU A 144 3.50 -2.80 8.25
C LEU A 144 2.92 -3.99 9.03
N TYR A 145 3.41 -4.17 10.26
CA TYR A 145 3.02 -5.26 11.14
C TYR A 145 1.97 -4.79 12.14
N GLY A 146 0.78 -5.40 12.10
CA GLY A 146 -0.31 -5.00 12.97
C GLY A 146 -1.47 -5.97 12.97
N ARG A 147 -2.33 -5.81 13.97
CA ARG A 147 -3.62 -6.51 14.12
C ARG A 147 -4.78 -5.64 13.64
N TYR A 148 -4.65 -4.32 13.75
CA TYR A 148 -5.69 -3.38 13.36
C TYR A 148 -5.30 -2.68 12.07
N VAL A 149 -6.25 -2.62 11.14
CA VAL A 149 -6.16 -1.80 9.92
C VAL A 149 -7.32 -0.83 9.97
N GLY A 150 -7.06 0.44 9.72
CA GLY A 150 -8.17 1.39 9.67
C GLY A 150 -7.91 2.58 8.79
N ILE A 151 -9.00 3.29 8.55
CA ILE A 151 -9.15 4.38 7.61
C ILE A 151 -9.67 5.57 8.40
N ARG A 152 -8.96 6.70 8.30
CA ARG A 152 -9.34 7.96 8.92
C ARG A 152 -9.61 8.99 7.84
N LEU A 153 -10.64 9.80 8.06
CA LEU A 153 -11.04 10.88 7.17
C LEU A 153 -10.83 12.22 7.88
N PRO A 154 -9.63 12.83 7.79
CA PRO A 154 -9.34 14.07 8.50
C PRO A 154 -10.21 15.24 8.03
N GLY A 155 -10.51 16.15 8.96
CA GLY A 155 -11.24 17.40 8.71
C GLY A 155 -12.52 17.53 9.53
N LYS A 156 -13.09 18.75 9.50
CA LYS A 156 -14.31 19.08 10.24
C LYS A 156 -15.57 18.63 9.50
N ASN A 157 -16.57 18.19 10.26
CA ASN A 157 -17.92 17.87 9.76
C ASN A 157 -17.93 16.94 8.52
N ARG A 158 -17.10 15.90 8.55
CA ARG A 158 -16.92 14.91 7.48
C ARG A 158 -17.83 13.71 7.70
N ILE A 159 -18.09 12.96 6.62
CA ILE A 159 -18.82 11.69 6.65
C ILE A 159 -17.95 10.63 5.96
N LEU A 160 -17.56 9.59 6.69
CA LEU A 160 -16.83 8.45 6.14
C LEU A 160 -17.83 7.39 5.67
N THR A 161 -17.68 6.94 4.43
CA THR A 161 -18.49 5.89 3.80
C THR A 161 -17.55 4.92 3.10
N LEU A 162 -17.64 3.64 3.45
CA LEU A 162 -16.81 2.57 2.90
C LEU A 162 -17.73 1.43 2.47
N CYS A 163 -17.63 0.98 1.23
CA CYS A 163 -18.48 -0.09 0.71
C CYS A 163 -17.82 -1.45 0.74
N GLU A 164 -16.49 -1.51 0.73
CA GLU A 164 -15.72 -2.70 1.10
C GLU A 164 -14.29 -2.25 1.46
N VAL A 165 -13.68 -2.92 2.42
CA VAL A 165 -12.28 -2.78 2.80
C VAL A 165 -11.69 -4.18 2.86
N GLU A 166 -10.89 -4.48 1.86
CA GLU A 166 -10.19 -5.75 1.76
C GLU A 166 -8.75 -5.57 2.24
N VAL A 167 -8.31 -6.43 3.14
CA VAL A 167 -6.93 -6.42 3.64
C VAL A 167 -6.24 -7.67 3.16
N TYR A 168 -5.09 -7.49 2.52
CA TYR A 168 -4.28 -8.58 2.03
C TYR A 168 -2.98 -8.60 2.82
N LYS A 169 -2.60 -9.77 3.33
CA LYS A 169 -1.29 -9.96 3.98
C LYS A 169 -0.24 -10.34 2.95
N THR A 170 1.02 -10.10 3.28
CA THR A 170 2.13 -10.63 2.50
C THR A 170 2.55 -11.97 3.11
N GLU A 171 2.76 -12.97 2.26
CA GLU A 171 3.27 -14.25 2.72
C GLU A 171 4.80 -14.20 2.78
N ASN A 172 5.36 -14.64 3.91
CA ASN A 172 6.81 -14.81 4.02
C ASN A 172 7.24 -15.98 3.14
N ALA A 173 7.83 -15.67 1.98
CA ALA A 173 8.32 -16.66 1.02
C ALA A 173 9.44 -17.53 1.59
N ALA A 174 10.10 -17.11 2.67
CA ALA A 174 11.13 -17.88 3.36
C ALA A 174 10.58 -18.83 4.43
N LEU A 175 9.31 -18.70 4.86
CA LEU A 175 8.76 -19.51 5.95
C LEU A 175 8.80 -21.01 5.62
N GLY A 176 9.44 -21.79 6.51
CA GLY A 176 9.62 -23.23 6.39
C GLY A 176 10.53 -23.68 5.25
N LYS A 177 11.25 -22.76 4.60
CA LYS A 177 12.05 -23.07 3.41
C LYS A 177 13.39 -23.72 3.74
N PRO A 178 13.92 -24.58 2.84
CA PRO A 178 15.26 -25.13 2.98
C PRO A 178 16.29 -24.02 3.19
N THR A 179 17.04 -24.14 4.27
CA THR A 179 18.02 -23.13 4.67
C THR A 179 19.32 -23.83 5.04
N VAL A 180 20.43 -23.35 4.48
CA VAL A 180 21.77 -23.87 4.72
C VAL A 180 22.70 -22.73 5.12
N GLN A 181 23.76 -23.06 5.85
CA GLN A 181 24.74 -22.07 6.31
C GLN A 181 26.15 -22.64 6.27
N SER A 182 27.15 -21.78 6.27
CA SER A 182 28.56 -22.15 6.09
C SER A 182 29.16 -23.02 7.20
N GLY A 183 28.50 -23.14 8.34
CA GLY A 183 28.86 -24.07 9.41
C GLY A 183 27.91 -23.96 10.60
N VAL A 184 27.84 -24.98 11.46
CA VAL A 184 26.96 -25.00 12.63
C VAL A 184 27.78 -24.97 13.91
N ALA A 185 27.46 -24.08 14.83
CA ALA A 185 27.99 -24.06 16.19
C ALA A 185 26.86 -23.98 17.21
N TYR A 186 27.08 -24.51 18.41
CA TYR A 186 26.15 -24.43 19.55
C TYR A 186 24.69 -24.85 19.23
N ASN A 187 24.50 -25.81 18.32
CA ASN A 187 23.18 -26.26 17.84
C ASN A 187 22.32 -25.13 17.21
N GLY A 188 22.94 -24.04 16.74
CA GLY A 188 22.29 -22.98 15.99
C GLY A 188 22.10 -23.36 14.53
N TYR A 189 21.24 -24.34 14.25
CA TYR A 189 20.99 -24.85 12.90
C TYR A 189 20.34 -23.81 11.99
N ALA A 190 20.68 -23.87 10.70
CA ALA A 190 20.23 -22.92 9.68
C ALA A 190 18.70 -22.84 9.52
N SER A 191 17.98 -23.95 9.78
CA SER A 191 16.51 -24.00 9.71
C SER A 191 15.82 -23.03 10.67
N ARG A 192 16.50 -22.58 11.73
CA ARG A 192 15.96 -21.59 12.67
C ARG A 192 15.79 -20.20 12.07
N ALA A 193 16.50 -19.89 10.99
CA ALA A 193 16.32 -18.61 10.30
C ALA A 193 15.02 -18.55 9.50
N THR A 194 14.23 -19.62 9.40
CA THR A 194 13.01 -19.68 8.60
C THR A 194 11.88 -20.44 9.27
N ASP A 195 11.96 -20.67 10.58
CA ASP A 195 10.98 -21.47 11.31
C ASP A 195 9.77 -20.66 11.80
N GLY A 196 9.76 -19.34 11.58
CA GLY A 196 8.70 -18.44 12.02
C GLY A 196 8.90 -17.90 13.44
N CYS A 197 9.93 -18.34 14.16
CA CYS A 197 10.22 -17.89 15.50
C CYS A 197 11.07 -16.61 15.52
N ARG A 198 10.41 -15.48 15.83
CA ARG A 198 11.06 -14.16 15.88
C ARG A 198 11.76 -13.83 17.20
N ALA A 199 11.85 -14.79 18.12
CA ALA A 199 12.36 -14.53 19.47
C ALA A 199 13.87 -14.25 19.42
N PRO A 200 14.33 -13.04 19.79
CA PRO A 200 15.70 -12.62 19.48
C PRO A 200 16.73 -13.03 20.53
N ASN A 201 16.30 -13.70 21.60
CA ASN A 201 17.18 -14.13 22.68
C ASN A 201 17.63 -15.57 22.43
N TRP A 202 18.93 -15.84 22.58
CA TRP A 202 19.52 -17.15 22.31
C TRP A 202 18.83 -18.32 23.05
N GLY A 203 18.46 -18.10 24.30
CA GLY A 203 17.77 -19.10 25.12
C GLY A 203 16.41 -19.55 24.57
N SER A 204 15.81 -18.78 23.64
CA SER A 204 14.55 -19.12 22.97
C SER A 204 14.72 -20.22 21.91
N GLN A 205 15.96 -20.57 21.58
CA GLN A 205 16.30 -21.57 20.56
C GLN A 205 15.81 -21.21 19.14
N CYS A 206 15.65 -19.92 18.84
CA CYS A 206 15.21 -19.43 17.53
C CYS A 206 16.33 -18.86 16.67
N CYS A 207 17.57 -18.83 17.17
CA CYS A 207 18.69 -18.25 16.42
C CYS A 207 19.62 -19.31 15.82
N THR A 208 20.06 -19.05 14.59
CA THR A 208 21.16 -19.74 13.90
C THR A 208 22.50 -19.34 14.52
N HIS A 209 23.55 -20.12 14.29
CA HIS A 209 24.90 -19.76 14.72
C HIS A 209 25.97 -20.50 13.90
N THR A 210 26.88 -19.75 13.28
CA THR A 210 28.07 -20.32 12.64
C THR A 210 29.27 -20.36 13.61
N PRO A 211 30.28 -21.22 13.41
CA PRO A 211 31.56 -21.03 14.08
C PRO A 211 32.20 -19.69 13.66
N ALA A 212 33.22 -19.24 14.40
CA ALA A 212 34.03 -18.11 13.99
C ALA A 212 34.87 -18.52 12.77
N GLN A 213 34.65 -17.84 11.64
CA GLN A 213 35.28 -18.20 10.36
C GLN A 213 35.38 -17.00 9.42
N THR A 214 36.07 -17.19 8.29
CA THR A 214 36.18 -16.16 7.26
C THR A 214 34.91 -16.14 6.41
N ASN A 215 34.28 -14.98 6.25
CA ASN A 215 33.12 -14.75 5.40
C ASN A 215 31.94 -15.73 5.61
N PRO A 216 31.45 -15.96 6.85
CA PRO A 216 30.31 -16.84 7.07
C PRO A 216 29.06 -16.37 6.33
N TRP A 217 28.22 -17.31 5.94
CA TRP A 217 27.02 -17.05 5.15
C TRP A 217 25.88 -18.00 5.51
N LEU A 218 24.66 -17.58 5.21
CA LEU A 218 23.42 -18.34 5.27
C LEU A 218 22.64 -18.10 3.98
N ARG A 219 21.96 -19.14 3.46
CA ARG A 219 21.17 -19.09 2.23
C ARG A 219 19.84 -19.79 2.43
N VAL A 220 18.77 -19.11 2.04
CA VAL A 220 17.39 -19.62 2.01
C VAL A 220 16.99 -19.89 0.56
N GLU A 221 16.37 -21.04 0.29
CA GLU A 221 15.76 -21.36 -1.00
C GLU A 221 14.27 -20.97 -1.03
N ILE A 222 13.96 -19.80 -1.59
CA ILE A 222 12.63 -19.18 -1.44
C ILE A 222 11.55 -19.76 -2.35
N ASN A 223 11.89 -20.26 -3.56
CA ASN A 223 10.84 -20.68 -4.51
C ASN A 223 11.14 -21.90 -5.41
N GLY A 224 12.22 -22.67 -5.22
CA GLY A 224 12.53 -23.88 -6.02
C GLY A 224 12.85 -23.65 -7.51
N VAL A 225 12.21 -22.65 -8.13
CA VAL A 225 12.39 -22.16 -9.48
C VAL A 225 12.97 -20.75 -9.38
N ARG A 226 12.14 -19.70 -9.26
CA ARG A 226 12.56 -18.30 -9.02
C ARG A 226 11.45 -17.54 -8.32
N GLY A 227 11.78 -16.66 -7.39
CA GLY A 227 10.83 -15.78 -6.68
C GLY A 227 11.34 -14.34 -6.67
N GLN A 228 10.41 -13.40 -6.54
CA GLN A 228 10.77 -12.00 -6.36
C GLN A 228 11.02 -11.71 -4.87
N ALA A 229 12.13 -11.06 -4.56
CA ALA A 229 12.42 -10.49 -3.25
C ALA A 229 12.42 -8.96 -3.39
N LYS A 230 11.34 -8.30 -2.95
CA LYS A 230 11.32 -6.84 -2.80
C LYS A 230 11.82 -6.45 -1.43
N TRP A 231 11.44 -7.18 -0.40
CA TRP A 231 11.91 -6.92 0.95
C TRP A 231 12.50 -8.17 1.59
N VAL A 232 13.64 -8.00 2.25
CA VAL A 232 14.23 -9.02 3.13
C VAL A 232 14.27 -8.46 4.54
N VAL A 233 13.61 -9.13 5.48
CA VAL A 233 13.64 -8.78 6.90
C VAL A 233 14.63 -9.70 7.59
N VAL A 234 15.55 -9.13 8.36
CA VAL A 234 16.53 -9.88 9.14
C VAL A 234 16.35 -9.55 10.61
N ILE A 235 16.03 -10.57 11.41
CA ILE A 235 15.95 -10.46 12.87
C ILE A 235 17.27 -10.95 13.44
N ASN A 236 17.96 -10.05 14.13
CA ASN A 236 19.22 -10.28 14.81
C ASN A 236 19.00 -10.73 16.26
N ARG A 237 20.06 -11.26 16.85
CA ARG A 237 20.13 -11.57 18.28
C ARG A 237 20.12 -10.28 19.11
N ALA A 238 19.39 -10.29 20.23
CA ALA A 238 19.20 -9.10 21.08
C ALA A 238 19.72 -9.25 22.53
N ASP A 239 19.87 -10.47 23.06
CA ASP A 239 20.32 -10.70 24.44
C ASP A 239 21.82 -10.44 24.66
N CYS A 240 22.62 -10.53 23.60
CA CYS A 240 24.00 -10.05 23.55
C CYS A 240 24.46 -9.97 22.10
N CYS A 241 25.62 -9.34 21.89
CA CYS A 241 26.46 -9.65 20.75
C CYS A 241 25.85 -9.28 19.38
N GLY A 242 24.83 -8.40 19.37
CA GLY A 242 24.13 -7.99 18.17
C GLY A 242 25.05 -7.29 17.16
N GLU A 243 26.10 -6.63 17.65
CA GLU A 243 27.13 -5.97 16.83
C GLU A 243 27.90 -6.92 15.92
N ARG A 244 27.90 -8.25 16.20
CA ARG A 244 28.57 -9.25 15.36
C ARG A 244 28.08 -9.24 13.93
N LEU A 245 26.80 -8.91 13.70
CA LEU A 245 26.19 -8.88 12.38
C LEU A 245 26.56 -7.62 11.57
N ASN A 246 27.22 -6.62 12.17
CA ASN A 246 27.52 -5.36 11.49
C ASN A 246 28.29 -5.55 10.19
N GLY A 247 27.83 -4.89 9.12
CA GLY A 247 28.43 -4.96 7.81
C GLY A 247 28.05 -6.20 7.00
N PHE A 248 26.97 -6.89 7.36
CA PHE A 248 26.42 -7.99 6.54
C PHE A 248 25.92 -7.49 5.19
N THR A 249 25.89 -8.36 4.20
CA THR A 249 25.32 -8.11 2.87
C THR A 249 24.19 -9.10 2.60
N VAL A 250 23.15 -8.64 1.91
CA VAL A 250 22.04 -9.47 1.45
C VAL A 250 22.13 -9.62 -0.05
N HIS A 251 21.90 -10.82 -0.57
CA HIS A 251 22.01 -11.15 -1.98
C HIS A 251 20.78 -11.94 -2.45
N VAL A 252 20.39 -11.75 -3.71
CA VAL A 252 19.26 -12.46 -4.33
C VAL A 252 19.66 -12.92 -5.72
N GLY A 253 19.49 -14.20 -6.02
CA GLY A 253 19.78 -14.73 -7.35
C GLY A 253 19.68 -16.25 -7.42
N ASP A 254 20.24 -16.83 -8.47
CA ASP A 254 20.09 -18.24 -8.81
C ASP A 254 21.37 -19.07 -8.55
N ASP A 255 22.51 -18.42 -8.23
CA ASP A 255 23.76 -19.11 -7.88
C ASP A 255 23.71 -19.60 -6.42
N GLU A 256 24.26 -20.78 -6.17
CA GLU A 256 24.33 -21.32 -4.81
C GLU A 256 25.32 -20.59 -3.92
N ARG A 257 26.34 -19.97 -4.52
CA ARG A 257 27.29 -19.11 -3.82
C ARG A 257 26.65 -17.75 -3.61
N VAL A 258 26.44 -17.39 -2.34
CA VAL A 258 25.77 -16.15 -1.95
C VAL A 258 26.40 -14.92 -2.61
N ASP A 259 27.73 -14.83 -2.66
CA ASP A 259 28.49 -13.70 -3.18
C ASP A 259 28.52 -13.59 -4.71
N HIS A 260 28.03 -14.59 -5.44
CA HIS A 260 27.89 -14.55 -6.90
C HIS A 260 26.59 -13.88 -7.35
N ASN A 261 25.64 -13.71 -6.42
CA ASN A 261 24.36 -13.10 -6.70
C ASN A 261 24.40 -11.58 -6.48
N PRO A 262 23.58 -10.80 -7.20
CA PRO A 262 23.39 -9.37 -6.96
C PRO A 262 23.07 -9.06 -5.49
N ARG A 263 23.61 -7.95 -4.99
CA ARG A 263 23.32 -7.46 -3.63
C ARG A 263 22.05 -6.64 -3.59
N CYS A 264 21.30 -6.77 -2.50
CA CYS A 264 20.29 -5.80 -2.10
C CYS A 264 20.99 -4.58 -1.49
N GLY A 265 21.46 -3.67 -2.34
CA GLY A 265 22.20 -2.49 -1.91
C GLY A 265 23.61 -2.80 -1.39
N GLY A 266 24.01 -2.12 -0.31
CA GLY A 266 25.36 -2.16 0.25
C GLY A 266 25.54 -3.07 1.45
N HIS A 267 26.43 -2.66 2.36
CA HIS A 267 26.58 -3.26 3.68
C HIS A 267 25.49 -2.73 4.62
N HIS A 268 24.92 -3.63 5.42
CA HIS A 268 23.83 -3.35 6.34
C HIS A 268 24.31 -3.42 7.79
N VAL A 269 23.67 -2.61 8.63
CA VAL A 269 23.89 -2.55 10.08
C VAL A 269 22.54 -2.44 10.76
N ILE A 270 22.37 -3.13 11.89
CA ILE A 270 21.18 -2.98 12.74
C ILE A 270 21.56 -2.05 13.89
N PRO A 271 20.92 -0.87 14.02
CA PRO A 271 21.24 0.08 15.08
C PRO A 271 21.10 -0.50 16.49
N ALA A 272 21.95 -0.06 17.41
CA ALA A 272 21.86 -0.42 18.82
C ALA A 272 20.47 -0.07 19.38
N GLY A 273 19.93 -0.95 20.23
CA GLY A 273 18.56 -0.83 20.76
C GLY A 273 17.48 -1.40 19.82
N THR A 274 17.84 -1.82 18.61
CA THR A 274 16.97 -2.56 17.70
C THR A 274 17.60 -3.91 17.34
N ASN A 275 16.78 -4.85 16.89
CA ASN A 275 17.23 -6.18 16.48
C ASN A 275 16.64 -6.59 15.13
N ARG A 276 16.11 -5.64 14.34
CA ARG A 276 15.42 -5.92 13.08
C ARG A 276 15.90 -4.97 12.00
N ALA A 277 16.33 -5.51 10.87
CA ALA A 277 16.55 -4.77 9.63
C ALA A 277 15.47 -5.11 8.61
N VAL A 278 15.05 -4.11 7.84
CA VAL A 278 14.24 -4.27 6.64
C VAL A 278 15.06 -3.77 5.46
N ILE A 279 15.39 -4.67 4.54
CA ILE A 279 16.25 -4.40 3.39
C ILE A 279 15.38 -4.37 2.13
N ASP A 280 15.43 -3.25 1.40
CA ASP A 280 14.85 -3.17 0.05
C ASP A 280 15.79 -3.85 -0.96
N CYS A 281 15.32 -4.94 -1.54
CA CYS A 281 15.97 -5.68 -2.61
C CYS A 281 15.50 -5.26 -4.00
N ASN A 282 14.70 -4.19 -4.11
CA ASN A 282 14.21 -3.62 -5.37
C ASN A 282 13.52 -4.63 -6.30
N GLY A 283 12.95 -5.69 -5.74
CA GLY A 283 12.26 -6.72 -6.49
C GLY A 283 13.20 -7.61 -7.30
N LEU A 284 14.45 -7.80 -6.86
CA LEU A 284 15.38 -8.77 -7.44
C LEU A 284 14.73 -10.17 -7.50
N ILE A 285 15.03 -10.90 -8.57
CA ILE A 285 14.46 -12.23 -8.83
C ILE A 285 15.55 -13.28 -8.68
N GLY A 286 15.27 -14.30 -7.88
CA GLY A 286 16.20 -15.41 -7.68
C GLY A 286 15.56 -16.62 -7.02
N ARG A 287 16.23 -17.77 -7.12
CA ARG A 287 15.91 -18.97 -6.35
C ARG A 287 16.32 -18.83 -4.88
N TYR A 288 17.37 -18.05 -4.61
CA TYR A 288 18.01 -17.95 -3.30
C TYR A 288 18.03 -16.53 -2.78
N VAL A 289 17.84 -16.41 -1.46
CA VAL A 289 18.20 -15.21 -0.69
C VAL A 289 19.34 -15.59 0.25
N GLY A 290 20.45 -14.86 0.16
CA GLY A 290 21.65 -15.13 0.93
C GLY A 290 22.05 -13.96 1.82
N ILE A 291 22.44 -14.25 3.05
CA ILE A 291 23.08 -13.31 3.98
C ILE A 291 24.54 -13.71 4.08
N ARG A 292 25.45 -12.77 3.84
CA ARG A 292 26.89 -12.96 3.99
C ARG A 292 27.45 -11.93 4.96
N LEU A 293 28.42 -12.34 5.76
CA LEU A 293 29.09 -11.48 6.71
C LEU A 293 30.60 -11.42 6.41
N PRO A 294 31.06 -10.46 5.60
CA PRO A 294 32.46 -10.38 5.19
C PRO A 294 33.43 -10.11 6.35
N GLY A 295 34.64 -10.65 6.25
CA GLY A 295 35.73 -10.45 7.21
C GLY A 295 36.26 -11.77 7.78
N HIS A 296 37.41 -11.69 8.46
CA HIS A 296 38.05 -12.83 9.13
C HIS A 296 37.49 -13.03 10.55
N GLY A 297 37.38 -14.29 10.99
CA GLY A 297 36.97 -14.64 12.36
C GLY A 297 35.56 -14.16 12.73
N ARG A 298 34.68 -13.97 11.75
CA ARG A 298 33.31 -13.49 11.95
C ARG A 298 32.40 -14.64 12.39
N VAL A 299 31.36 -14.28 13.14
CA VAL A 299 30.30 -15.19 13.59
C VAL A 299 28.97 -14.66 13.06
N LEU A 300 28.28 -15.46 12.25
CA LEU A 300 26.96 -15.13 11.74
C LEU A 300 25.89 -15.76 12.65
N THR A 301 25.00 -14.91 13.17
CA THR A 301 23.83 -15.27 13.98
C THR A 301 22.64 -14.49 13.46
N VAL A 302 21.59 -15.21 13.06
CA VAL A 302 20.32 -14.64 12.60
C VAL A 302 19.20 -15.43 13.24
N CYS A 303 18.19 -14.74 13.79
CA CYS A 303 17.05 -15.35 14.48
C CYS A 303 15.82 -15.49 13.60
N GLU A 304 15.70 -14.73 12.52
CA GLU A 304 14.68 -14.98 11.49
C GLU A 304 15.10 -14.24 10.21
N VAL A 305 14.81 -14.84 9.07
CA VAL A 305 14.92 -14.25 7.74
C VAL A 305 13.54 -14.37 7.09
N GLU A 306 12.97 -13.21 6.75
CA GLU A 306 11.71 -13.15 6.03
C GLU A 306 11.94 -12.55 4.65
N VAL A 307 11.23 -13.06 3.66
CA VAL A 307 11.35 -12.61 2.27
C VAL A 307 9.96 -12.32 1.74
N TYR A 308 9.75 -11.12 1.23
CA TYR A 308 8.46 -10.66 0.74
C TYR A 308 8.57 -10.15 -0.69
N PRO A 309 7.66 -10.57 -1.59
CA PRO A 309 7.61 -10.06 -2.96
C PRO A 309 7.15 -8.60 -2.99
N GLY A 310 7.43 -7.93 -4.10
CA GLY A 310 6.92 -6.59 -4.37
C GLY A 310 5.81 -6.66 -5.40
N PHE A 311 5.10 -5.55 -5.59
CA PHE A 311 4.11 -5.47 -6.65
C PHE A 311 4.69 -4.57 -7.74
N ALA A 312 4.76 -5.10 -8.96
CA ALA A 312 4.50 -4.25 -10.10
C ALA A 312 2.99 -4.06 -10.09
N THR A 313 2.52 -2.83 -9.86
CA THR A 313 1.15 -2.47 -10.19
C THR A 313 1.00 -2.71 -11.69
N ARG A 314 0.50 -3.90 -12.07
CA ARG A 314 -0.02 -4.07 -13.42
C ARG A 314 -1.26 -3.18 -13.44
N LYS A 315 -1.10 -1.92 -13.86
CA LYS A 315 -2.22 -1.19 -14.48
C LYS A 315 -2.78 -2.17 -15.50
N ARG A 316 -4.04 -2.59 -15.33
CA ARG A 316 -4.71 -3.40 -16.32
C ARG A 316 -4.63 -2.64 -17.63
N THR A 317 -3.88 -3.17 -18.58
CA THR A 317 -3.79 -2.64 -19.95
C THR A 317 -5.15 -2.63 -20.66
N SER A 318 -6.21 -3.19 -20.05
CA SER A 318 -7.59 -3.10 -20.53
C SER A 318 -8.34 -1.81 -20.14
N GLU A 319 -7.81 -0.93 -19.28
CA GLU A 319 -8.44 0.38 -18.98
C GLU A 319 -7.97 1.51 -19.91
N VAL A 320 -7.01 1.24 -20.80
CA VAL A 320 -6.72 2.12 -21.93
C VAL A 320 -7.56 1.67 -23.13
N ARG A 321 -8.88 1.87 -23.03
CA ARG A 321 -9.70 2.03 -24.23
C ARG A 321 -10.26 3.44 -24.21
N GLY A 322 -9.81 4.20 -25.20
CA GLY A 322 -9.89 5.65 -25.24
C GLY A 322 -11.29 6.18 -24.99
N THR A 323 -11.34 7.19 -24.13
CA THR A 323 -12.34 8.23 -24.22
C THR A 323 -11.59 9.50 -24.58
N GLY A 324 -11.85 10.01 -25.78
CA GLY A 324 -11.40 11.34 -26.18
C GLY A 324 -11.98 12.36 -25.21
N VAL A 325 -11.17 12.79 -24.26
CA VAL A 325 -11.32 14.06 -23.57
C VAL A 325 -10.01 14.77 -23.84
N GLN A 326 -10.11 15.91 -24.51
CA GLN A 326 -8.99 16.78 -24.85
C GLN A 326 -8.33 17.22 -23.53
N GLY A 327 -7.32 16.47 -23.07
CA GLY A 327 -6.56 16.74 -21.85
C GLY A 327 -5.55 17.86 -22.08
N CYS A 328 -5.11 18.50 -20.99
CA CYS A 328 -4.04 19.50 -20.97
C CYS A 328 -2.92 19.01 -21.90
N GLY A 329 -2.60 19.75 -22.96
CA GLY A 329 -1.80 19.27 -24.09
C GLY A 329 -0.38 18.79 -23.74
N ASP A 330 0.42 18.54 -24.77
CA ASP A 330 1.81 18.07 -24.60
C ASP A 330 2.64 19.05 -23.74
N HIS A 331 3.31 18.56 -22.70
CA HIS A 331 4.16 19.33 -21.80
C HIS A 331 5.52 18.66 -21.61
N LYS A 332 6.53 19.43 -21.18
CA LYS A 332 7.89 18.92 -20.95
C LYS A 332 8.07 18.48 -19.50
N GLU A 333 8.91 17.46 -19.32
CA GLU A 333 9.30 16.97 -18.00
C GLU A 333 9.95 18.09 -17.18
N GLY A 334 9.35 18.44 -16.04
CA GLY A 334 9.83 19.49 -15.13
C GLY A 334 9.02 20.78 -15.08
N ASP A 335 8.02 20.94 -15.96
CA ASP A 335 7.12 22.10 -15.91
C ASP A 335 6.12 21.97 -14.75
N SER A 336 6.05 22.98 -13.88
CA SER A 336 5.15 22.99 -12.71
C SER A 336 3.84 23.78 -12.94
N TRP A 337 3.70 24.40 -14.13
CA TRP A 337 2.51 25.15 -14.54
C TRP A 337 2.50 25.41 -16.05
N VAL A 338 1.32 25.30 -16.70
CA VAL A 338 1.09 25.76 -18.07
C VAL A 338 -0.30 26.42 -18.13
N SER A 339 -0.38 27.73 -18.44
CA SER A 339 -1.61 28.30 -19.03
C SER A 339 -1.53 28.14 -20.54
N ASP A 340 -2.48 27.44 -21.14
CA ASP A 340 -2.74 27.65 -22.56
C ASP A 340 -3.54 28.95 -22.75
N GLU A 341 -3.59 29.45 -23.99
CA GLU A 341 -4.35 30.66 -24.38
C GLU A 341 -5.86 30.56 -24.11
N LYS A 342 -6.36 29.42 -23.58
CA LYS A 342 -7.75 29.13 -23.26
C LYS A 342 -8.05 29.12 -21.75
N GLY A 343 -7.08 29.47 -20.90
CA GLY A 343 -7.33 29.75 -19.48
C GLY A 343 -7.70 28.53 -18.64
N GLN A 344 -7.10 27.36 -18.91
CA GLN A 344 -7.29 26.17 -18.07
C GLN A 344 -6.19 26.07 -17.02
N ASN A 345 -6.56 25.98 -15.73
CA ASN A 345 -5.59 25.73 -14.67
C ASN A 345 -5.29 24.23 -14.61
N CYS A 346 -4.09 23.81 -15.01
CA CYS A 346 -3.62 22.43 -14.88
C CYS A 346 -2.46 22.36 -13.89
N ILE A 347 -2.49 21.35 -13.01
CA ILE A 347 -1.40 21.01 -12.10
C ILE A 347 -0.74 19.73 -12.60
N CYS A 348 0.58 19.75 -12.69
CA CYS A 348 1.39 18.61 -13.04
C CYS A 348 2.33 18.32 -11.85
N ASP A 349 2.16 17.17 -11.20
CA ASP A 349 3.00 16.80 -10.06
C ASP A 349 4.36 16.30 -10.53
N GLN A 350 5.42 16.68 -9.81
CA GLN A 350 6.78 16.28 -10.15
C GLN A 350 6.90 14.75 -10.06
N ASN A 351 7.20 14.12 -11.20
CA ASN A 351 7.31 12.67 -11.44
C ASN A 351 6.03 11.93 -11.91
N GLU A 352 4.94 12.63 -12.24
CA GLU A 352 3.78 12.01 -12.89
C GLU A 352 3.65 12.44 -14.35
N ALA A 353 3.42 11.48 -15.26
CA ALA A 353 3.20 11.74 -16.69
C ALA A 353 1.76 12.23 -16.98
N SER A 354 1.07 12.78 -15.99
CA SER A 354 -0.35 13.10 -16.05
C SER A 354 -0.63 14.39 -15.30
N CYS A 355 -1.07 15.42 -16.04
CA CYS A 355 -1.56 16.67 -15.46
C CYS A 355 -3.06 16.57 -15.21
N TYR A 356 -3.55 17.21 -14.16
CA TYR A 356 -4.97 17.30 -13.85
C TYR A 356 -5.44 18.75 -13.81
N LYS A 357 -6.66 18.96 -14.30
CA LYS A 357 -7.31 20.28 -14.28
C LYS A 357 -7.81 20.60 -12.89
N VAL A 358 -7.53 21.81 -12.41
CA VAL A 358 -8.09 22.36 -11.18
C VAL A 358 -9.03 23.51 -11.51
N ILE A 359 -10.17 23.54 -10.84
CA ILE A 359 -11.21 24.56 -11.00
C ILE A 359 -11.25 25.32 -9.68
N CYS A 360 -10.63 26.50 -9.63
CA CYS A 360 -10.78 27.42 -8.50
C CYS A 360 -11.74 28.55 -8.89
N GLY A 361 -12.66 28.90 -7.99
CA GLY A 361 -13.85 29.69 -8.33
C GLY A 361 -14.99 28.83 -8.91
N GLU A 362 -16.11 29.45 -9.28
CA GLU A 362 -17.30 28.73 -9.73
C GLU A 362 -17.14 28.09 -11.11
N LYS A 363 -16.27 28.66 -11.97
CA LYS A 363 -16.04 28.22 -13.35
C LYS A 363 -14.56 27.99 -13.67
N GLY A 364 -13.67 28.06 -12.67
CA GLY A 364 -12.22 27.86 -12.84
C GLY A 364 -11.47 29.12 -13.22
N GLU A 365 -12.07 30.29 -13.00
CA GLU A 365 -11.51 31.60 -13.29
C GLU A 365 -10.36 32.01 -12.35
N GLN A 366 -10.24 31.38 -11.19
CA GLN A 366 -9.17 31.68 -10.24
C GLN A 366 -7.96 30.76 -10.45
N PRO A 367 -6.73 31.28 -10.37
CA PRO A 367 -5.53 30.45 -10.43
C PRO A 367 -5.31 29.70 -9.10
N PRO A 368 -4.88 28.43 -9.13
CA PRO A 368 -4.46 27.72 -7.92
C PRO A 368 -3.18 28.35 -7.34
N ILE A 369 -3.05 28.31 -6.02
CA ILE A 369 -1.91 28.83 -5.24
C ILE A 369 -1.21 27.70 -4.51
N LYS A 370 0.05 27.88 -4.11
CA LYS A 370 0.71 26.95 -3.19
C LYS A 370 0.39 27.31 -1.74
N ASP A 371 0.01 26.33 -0.93
CA ASP A 371 -0.16 26.48 0.50
C ASP A 371 1.20 26.44 1.25
N GLN A 372 1.13 26.51 2.58
CA GLN A 372 2.29 26.54 3.46
C GLN A 372 3.14 25.26 3.40
N ASP A 373 2.58 24.17 2.87
CA ASP A 373 3.24 22.89 2.67
C ASP A 373 3.74 22.71 1.21
N GLU A 374 3.78 23.80 0.44
CA GLU A 374 4.11 23.85 -1.00
C GLU A 374 3.17 23.06 -1.92
N LEU A 375 1.97 22.74 -1.46
CA LEU A 375 0.96 22.01 -2.22
C LEU A 375 0.01 22.97 -2.94
N TRP A 376 -0.35 22.64 -4.18
CA TRP A 376 -1.29 23.43 -4.95
C TRP A 376 -2.74 23.28 -4.42
N THR A 377 -3.38 24.42 -4.12
CA THR A 377 -4.74 24.58 -3.59
C THR A 377 -5.47 25.74 -4.26
N CYS A 378 -6.74 25.97 -3.95
CA CYS A 378 -7.48 27.16 -4.40
C CYS A 378 -7.36 28.30 -3.39
N PRO A 379 -7.32 29.57 -3.85
CA PRO A 379 -7.42 30.72 -2.96
C PRO A 379 -8.71 30.63 -2.13
N GLU A 380 -8.63 30.95 -0.84
CA GLU A 380 -9.84 31.12 -0.04
C GLU A 380 -10.63 32.33 -0.56
N PRO A 381 -11.97 32.26 -0.63
CA PRO A 381 -12.78 33.38 -1.07
C PRO A 381 -12.59 34.57 -0.12
N ASP A 382 -12.35 35.76 -0.68
CA ASP A 382 -12.21 37.00 0.10
C ASP A 382 -13.44 37.22 0.99
N GLU A 383 -13.24 37.50 2.28
CA GLU A 383 -14.29 37.80 3.29
C GLU A 383 -15.12 39.07 3.01
N LYS A 384 -15.09 39.61 1.78
CA LYS A 384 -15.72 40.87 1.37
C LYS A 384 -17.00 40.72 0.54
N ASP A 385 -17.62 39.54 0.52
CA ASP A 385 -18.99 39.42 0.02
C ASP A 385 -19.99 39.79 1.14
N GLU A 386 -20.25 41.09 1.27
CA GLU A 386 -21.14 41.72 2.27
C GLU A 386 -22.63 41.40 2.09
N SER A 387 -23.00 40.38 1.32
CA SER A 387 -24.41 39.99 1.11
C SER A 387 -24.95 39.02 2.18
N ALA A 388 -24.08 38.39 2.99
CA ALA A 388 -24.48 37.44 4.03
C ALA A 388 -24.50 38.02 5.47
N ARG A 389 -24.32 39.34 5.64
CA ARG A 389 -24.33 40.01 6.95
C ARG A 389 -25.69 40.55 7.41
N GLY A 390 -26.75 40.36 6.62
CA GLY A 390 -28.10 40.89 6.93
C GLY A 390 -28.98 40.03 7.86
N PHE A 391 -28.50 38.88 8.36
CA PHE A 391 -29.34 37.95 9.15
C PHE A 391 -28.79 37.59 10.54
N LEU A 392 -27.62 38.11 10.92
CA LEU A 392 -26.97 37.77 12.19
C LEU A 392 -26.87 38.94 13.18
N ASP A 393 -27.16 40.17 12.76
CA ASP A 393 -26.94 41.38 13.57
C ASP A 393 -28.13 41.76 14.48
N GLU A 394 -29.34 41.23 14.24
CA GLU A 394 -30.49 41.44 15.14
C GLU A 394 -30.50 40.49 16.35
N SER A 395 -29.63 39.48 16.40
CA SER A 395 -29.64 38.46 17.48
C SER A 395 -28.58 38.66 18.58
N ILE A 396 -27.65 39.61 18.39
CA ILE A 396 -26.55 39.86 19.33
C ILE A 396 -26.85 41.02 20.29
N GLU A 397 -27.64 42.02 19.89
CA GLU A 397 -28.03 43.10 20.81
C GLU A 397 -29.01 42.61 21.89
N ASP A 398 -29.94 41.69 21.57
CA ASP A 398 -30.83 41.07 22.55
C ASP A 398 -30.11 40.16 23.58
N TRP A 399 -28.89 39.69 23.26
CA TRP A 399 -28.10 38.81 24.15
C TRP A 399 -27.22 39.57 25.15
N MET A 400 -27.03 40.89 25.00
CA MET A 400 -26.12 41.67 25.84
C MET A 400 -26.80 42.43 26.99
N ASP A 401 -28.14 42.52 27.01
CA ASP A 401 -28.87 43.13 28.14
C ASP A 401 -29.15 42.14 29.29
N ASP A 402 -29.06 40.83 29.08
CA ASP A 402 -29.31 39.80 30.10
C ASP A 402 -28.11 39.50 31.02
N TYR A 403 -26.98 40.21 30.83
CA TYR A 403 -25.76 40.07 31.65
C TYR A 403 -25.40 41.33 32.47
N ARG A 404 -26.37 42.24 32.66
CA ARG A 404 -26.27 43.37 33.59
C ARG A 404 -27.31 43.31 34.70
N GLU A 405 -27.28 42.25 35.51
CA GLU A 405 -27.73 42.27 36.92
C GLU A 405 -26.75 41.54 37.83
#